data_AF-A0A7V9B2E6-F1
#
_entry.id   AF-A0A7V9B2E6-F1
#
_cell.length_a   1.000
_cell.length_b   1.000
_cell.length_c   1.000
_cell.angle_alpha   90.00
_cell.angle_beta   90.00
_cell.angle_gamma   90.00
#
_symmetry.space_group_name_H-M   'P 1'
#
loop_
_entity.id
_entity.type
_entity.pdbx_description
1 polymer ?
#
loop_
_entity_poly.entity_id
_entity_poly.type
_entity_poly.pdbx_seq_one_letter_code
_entity_poly.pdbx_strand_id
1 'polypeptide(L)' 'MWTFLHEAAEPDRVDPGALIVAGDPVEPFLARVVDIIEGPRGTSIVHLDVLGVPDDAIDELRHASLLPQ' A
#
# COMPACT_ATOMS: atom_id res chain seq x y z
N MET A 1 3.37 6.45 7.09
CA MET A 1 3.85 5.20 7.73
C MET A 1 5.09 4.72 6.99
N TRP A 2 6.00 4.00 7.63
CA TRP A 2 7.22 3.46 7.02
C TRP A 2 7.27 1.95 7.16
N THR A 3 7.69 1.25 6.11
CA THR A 3 7.83 -0.23 6.09
C THR A 3 8.98 -0.65 5.19
N PHE A 4 9.38 -1.92 5.20
CA PHE A 4 10.47 -2.42 4.39
C PHE A 4 9.98 -2.98 3.06
N LEU A 5 10.64 -2.61 1.96
CA LEU A 5 10.27 -3.07 0.62
C LEU A 5 10.38 -4.60 0.47
N HIS A 6 11.38 -5.21 1.10
CA HIS A 6 11.64 -6.65 1.00
C HIS A 6 10.60 -7.53 1.70
N GLU A 7 9.72 -6.94 2.52
CA GLU A 7 8.62 -7.65 3.18
C GLU A 7 7.37 -7.75 2.29
N ALA A 8 7.34 -6.99 1.18
CA ALA A 8 6.25 -7.08 0.21
C ALA A 8 6.25 -8.45 -0.48
N ALA A 9 5.06 -8.98 -0.76
CA ALA A 9 4.90 -10.23 -1.50
C ALA A 9 5.46 -10.13 -2.94
N GLU A 10 5.36 -8.95 -3.55
CA GLU A 10 5.88 -8.65 -4.88
C GLU A 10 6.62 -7.29 -4.85
N PRO A 11 7.88 -7.24 -4.35
CA PRO A 11 8.62 -5.98 -4.18
C PRO A 11 8.81 -5.20 -5.48
N ASP A 12 8.98 -5.89 -6.60
CA ASP A 12 9.20 -5.28 -7.93
C ASP A 12 7.97 -4.53 -8.49
N ARG A 13 6.83 -4.60 -7.81
CA ARG A 13 5.58 -3.91 -8.18
C ARG A 13 5.27 -2.70 -7.28
N VAL A 14 6.14 -2.42 -6.33
CA VAL A 14 5.99 -1.29 -5.41
C VAL A 14 6.72 -0.10 -6.00
N ASP A 15 5.96 0.82 -6.59
CA ASP A 15 6.48 2.05 -7.20
C ASP A 15 5.81 3.29 -6.57
N PRO A 16 6.50 4.43 -6.48
CA PRO A 16 5.89 5.70 -6.10
C PRO A 16 4.61 5.99 -6.90
N GLY A 17 3.54 6.35 -6.19
CA GLY A 17 2.20 6.56 -6.75
C GLY A 17 1.31 5.31 -6.80
N ALA A 18 1.86 4.11 -6.61
CA ALA A 18 1.06 2.89 -6.56
C ALA A 18 0.11 2.88 -5.36
N LEU A 19 -1.07 2.28 -5.56
CA LEU A 19 -2.02 1.97 -4.51
C LEU A 19 -1.82 0.51 -4.09
N ILE A 20 -1.55 0.28 -2.81
CA ILE A 20 -1.22 -1.05 -2.27
C ILE A 20 -2.06 -1.35 -1.03
N VAL A 21 -2.22 -2.65 -0.76
CA VAL A 21 -2.70 -3.14 0.54
C VAL A 21 -1.48 -3.55 1.35
N ALA A 22 -1.37 -3.03 2.56
CA ALA A 22 -0.30 -3.34 3.51
C ALA A 22 -0.89 -3.76 4.85
N GLY A 23 -0.05 -4.27 5.75
CA GLY A 23 -0.48 -4.85 7.03
C GLY A 23 -0.51 -6.37 6.98
N ASP A 24 -1.08 -6.97 8.01
CA ASP A 24 -1.24 -8.41 8.11
C ASP A 24 -2.64 -8.87 7.63
N PRO A 25 -2.88 -10.19 7.47
CA PRO A 25 -4.17 -10.68 6.99
C PRO A 25 -5.38 -10.41 7.91
N VAL A 26 -5.15 -10.04 9.17
CA VAL A 26 -6.19 -9.74 10.16
C VAL A 26 -6.53 -8.25 10.14
N GLU A 27 -5.52 -7.38 10.03
CA GLU A 27 -5.67 -5.93 10.04
C GLU A 27 -5.00 -5.25 8.82
N PRO A 28 -5.54 -5.45 7.60
CA PRO A 28 -5.00 -4.81 6.40
C PRO A 28 -5.46 -3.35 6.30
N PHE A 29 -4.64 -2.52 5.64
CA PHE A 29 -4.96 -1.13 5.31
C PHE A 29 -4.55 -0.79 3.87
N LEU A 30 -5.28 0.13 3.25
CA LEU A 30 -4.98 0.68 1.94
C LEU A 30 -4.05 1.87 2.08
N ALA A 31 -3.01 1.94 1.26
CA ALA A 31 -2.06 3.04 1.26
C ALA A 31 -1.56 3.37 -0.15
N ARG A 32 -1.16 4.63 -0.34
CA ARG A 32 -0.41 5.06 -1.51
C ARG A 32 1.08 5.10 -1.19
N VAL A 33 1.90 4.59 -2.11
CA VAL A 33 3.36 4.73 -2.03
C VAL A 33 3.72 6.18 -2.34
N VAL A 34 4.38 6.85 -1.39
CA VAL A 34 4.85 8.24 -1.55
C VAL A 34 6.24 8.24 -2.19
N ASP A 35 7.16 7.49 -1.59
CA ASP A 35 8.54 7.36 -2.04
C ASP A 35 9.16 6.05 -1.54
N ILE A 36 10.32 5.71 -2.11
CA ILE A 36 11.18 4.61 -1.66
C ILE A 36 12.56 5.21 -1.43
N ILE A 37 13.07 5.05 -0.21
CA ILE A 37 14.36 5.60 0.19
C ILE A 37 15.33 4.50 0.59
N GLU A 38 16.62 4.81 0.52
CA GLU A 38 17.66 3.96 1.07
C GLU A 38 17.79 4.20 2.59
N GLY A 39 17.61 3.13 3.35
CA GLY A 39 17.78 3.05 4.79
C GLY A 39 19.14 2.49 5.19
N PRO A 40 19.37 2.29 6.51
CA PRO A 40 20.62 1.74 7.02
C PRO A 40 20.95 0.40 6.36
N ARG A 41 22.24 0.19 6.07
CA ARG A 41 22.77 -1.05 5.46
C ARG A 41 22.18 -1.35 4.06
N GLY A 42 21.76 -0.33 3.31
CA GLY A 42 21.24 -0.49 1.95
C GLY A 42 19.84 -1.09 1.90
N THR A 43 19.09 -1.06 3.01
CA THR A 43 17.70 -1.54 3.03
C THR A 43 16.79 -0.54 2.35
N SER A 44 15.90 -1.00 1.48
CA SER A 44 14.90 -0.11 0.87
C SER A 44 13.69 0.03 1.79
N ILE A 45 13.35 1.27 2.14
CA ILE A 45 12.25 1.62 3.02
C ILE A 45 11.20 2.36 2.20
N VAL A 46 9.94 1.94 2.33
CA VAL A 46 8.80 2.50 1.62
C VAL A 46 8.06 3.47 2.54
N HIS A 47 7.82 4.68 2.06
CA HIS A 47 6.95 5.65 2.69
C HIS A 47 5.52 5.48 2.17
N LEU A 48 4.59 5.27 3.08
CA LEU A 48 3.18 5.05 2.80
C LEU A 48 2.29 6.16 3.36
N ASP A 49 1.40 6.66 2.52
CA ASP A 49 0.28 7.53 2.88
C ASP A 49 -0.97 6.66 3.07
N VAL A 50 -1.44 6.53 4.31
CA VAL A 50 -2.53 5.60 4.67
C VAL A 50 -3.87 6.24 4.31
N LEU A 51 -4.67 5.50 3.54
CA LEU A 51 -5.94 5.99 3.01
C LEU A 51 -7.15 5.46 3.79
N GLY A 52 -7.03 4.31 4.45
CA GLY A 52 -8.12 3.70 5.22
C GLY A 52 -8.02 2.17 5.23
N VAL A 53 -9.11 1.48 5.61
CA VAL A 53 -9.20 0.02 5.49
C VAL A 53 -9.71 -0.39 4.10
N PRO A 54 -9.29 -1.55 3.54
CA PRO A 54 -9.66 -1.93 2.18
C PRO A 54 -11.17 -2.13 1.99
N ASP A 55 -11.86 -2.62 3.01
CA ASP A 55 -13.31 -2.85 2.95
C ASP A 55 -14.06 -1.54 2.73
N ASP A 56 -13.70 -0.47 3.46
CA ASP A 56 -14.25 0.88 3.27
C ASP A 56 -13.99 1.37 1.83
N ALA A 57 -12.79 1.15 1.31
CA ALA A 57 -12.44 1.56 -0.05
C ALA A 57 -13.24 0.80 -1.11
N ILE A 58 -13.50 -0.50 -0.92
CA ILE A 58 -14.34 -1.30 -1.82
C ILE A 58 -15.79 -0.81 -1.77
N ASP A 59 -16.31 -0.53 -0.58
CA ASP A 59 -17.67 -0.01 -0.41
C ASP A 59 -17.83 1.38 -1.06
N GLU A 60 -16.82 2.25 -0.96
CA GLU A 60 -16.81 3.54 -1.65
C GLU A 60 -16.70 3.38 -3.18
N LEU A 61 -15.86 2.47 -3.69
CA LEU A 61 -15.78 2.17 -5.12
C LEU A 61 -17.09 1.60 -5.67
N ARG A 62 -17.77 0.77 -4.88
CA ARG A 62 -19.12 0.27 -5.18
C ARG A 62 -20.12 1.41 -5.20
N HIS A 63 -20.09 2.30 -4.21
CA HIS A 63 -20.95 3.47 -4.16
C HIS A 63 -20.76 4.40 -5.37
N ALA A 64 -19.50 4.57 -5.79
CA ALA A 64 -19.13 5.37 -6.96
C ALA A 64 -19.37 4.67 -8.31
N SER A 65 -19.85 3.41 -8.33
CA SER A 65 -20.03 2.60 -9.55
C SER A 65 -18.75 2.42 -10.39
N LEU A 66 -17.59 2.36 -9.73
CA LEU A 66 -16.27 2.25 -10.37
C LEU A 66 -15.72 0.81 -10.36
N LEU A 67 -16.42 -0.13 -9.73
CA LEU A 67 -16.06 -1.56 -9.81
C LEU A 67 -16.50 -2.14 -11.15
N PRO A 68 -15.63 -2.88 -11.87
CA PRO A 68 -16.04 -3.64 -13.04
C PRO A 68 -17.13 -4.65 -12.65
N GLN A 69 -18.17 -4.75 -13.49
CA GLN A 69 -19.30 -5.67 -13.31
C GLN A 69 -18.88 -7.13 -13.44
#